data_AF-A0A7W5ACE8-F1
#
_entry.id   AF-A0A7W5ACE8-F1
#
_cell.length_a   1.000
_cell.length_b   1.000
_cell.length_c   1.000
_cell.angle_alpha   90.00
_cell.angle_beta   90.00
_cell.angle_gamma   90.00
#
_symmetry.space_group_name_H-M   'P 1'
#
loop_
_entity.id
_entity.type
_entity.pdbx_description
1 polymer ?
#
loop_
_entity_poly.entity_id
_entity_poly.type
_entity_poly.pdbx_seq_one_letter_code
_entity_poly.pdbx_strand_id
1 'polypeptide(L)'
;MDGFDLGLNPPNAGSRRAPDAVMAGTASAGGLMLSSGSSPLTVERGNTWRLLMVAGAVWLAIGWTMLRLEPANVAAVAGPVVLFGALCEAVRALAGTRTWWLNAGLAAVFTVTAGLLLTLPFWAFATASALVGWYLMVRGVTDVAVGVMARGTDRVWSLLVLVGVLETGLGFFAASPFPQTARLVMVVLGALGVLRAVAELVTALRLREVAGPRRDVLRWPAESSAGLRGYAAGVSDVEDAPRWRARHRARPVGSTVAAGVAGGRSGEGFPDRAVRTTADLDAFLAEAGVTGPRAGAVPDAPESAELAPEAR
;
A
#
# COMPACT_ATOMS: atom_id res chain seq x y z
N MET A 1 -18.10 -13.92 56.57
CA MET A 1 -16.74 -14.07 56.02
C MET A 1 -16.69 -13.30 54.72
N ASP A 2 -17.08 -12.03 54.73
CA ASP A 2 -16.28 -10.85 55.17
C ASP A 2 -15.25 -10.57 54.08
N GLY A 3 -15.43 -9.60 53.17
CA GLY A 3 -15.81 -8.21 53.45
C GLY A 3 -14.51 -7.43 53.61
N PHE A 4 -13.83 -7.11 52.50
CA PHE A 4 -12.60 -6.31 52.50
C PHE A 4 -12.78 -5.10 51.59
N ASP A 5 -13.39 -4.09 52.20
CA ASP A 5 -13.57 -2.74 51.71
C ASP A 5 -12.46 -1.89 52.36
N LEU A 6 -11.49 -1.43 51.57
CA LEU A 6 -10.49 -0.46 52.02
C LEU A 6 -10.51 0.75 51.11
N GLY A 7 -11.51 1.58 51.35
CA GLY A 7 -11.46 2.99 51.01
C GLY A 7 -10.43 3.70 51.89
N LEU A 8 -9.45 4.35 51.24
CA LEU A 8 -8.71 5.46 51.82
C LEU A 8 -8.55 6.54 50.75
N ASN A 9 -9.44 7.51 50.82
CA ASN A 9 -9.41 8.76 50.08
C ASN A 9 -8.77 9.82 51.00
N PRO A 10 -7.60 10.41 50.68
CA PRO A 10 -7.07 11.52 51.46
C PRO A 10 -7.71 12.87 51.08
N PRO A 11 -7.82 13.80 52.04
CA PRO A 11 -8.45 15.10 51.85
C PRO A 11 -7.50 16.14 51.22
N ASN A 12 -8.06 16.87 50.25
CA ASN A 12 -8.24 18.33 50.19
C ASN A 12 -7.05 19.31 50.42
N ALA A 13 -7.20 20.44 49.73
CA ALA A 13 -6.70 21.79 50.04
C ALA A 13 -5.24 22.16 49.70
N GLY A 14 -5.09 22.95 48.63
CA GLY A 14 -3.84 23.58 48.25
C GLY A 14 -3.99 24.73 47.24
N SER A 15 -4.96 25.62 47.46
CA SER A 15 -5.05 26.92 46.78
C SER A 15 -3.83 27.78 47.15
N ARG A 16 -2.98 28.10 46.17
CA ARG A 16 -2.10 29.28 46.20
C ARG A 16 -2.23 30.03 44.88
N ARG A 17 -3.02 31.11 44.91
CA ARG A 17 -2.95 32.23 43.98
C ARG A 17 -1.83 33.19 44.42
N ALA A 18 -1.27 33.89 43.42
CA ALA A 18 -0.68 35.23 43.41
C ALA A 18 0.78 35.23 42.88
N PRO A 19 1.27 36.36 42.33
CA PRO A 19 0.63 37.29 41.41
C PRO A 19 1.53 37.58 40.17
N ASP A 20 0.99 38.44 39.32
CA ASP A 20 1.57 39.05 38.12
C ASP A 20 3.06 39.41 38.21
N ALA A 21 3.83 38.90 37.23
CA ALA A 21 5.12 39.46 36.85
C ALA A 21 5.08 39.76 35.34
N VAL A 22 4.51 40.94 35.04
CA VAL A 22 4.75 41.69 33.82
C VAL A 22 6.25 42.02 33.76
N MET A 23 6.96 41.39 32.84
CA MET A 23 8.24 41.91 32.35
C MET A 23 8.20 41.87 30.83
N ALA A 24 7.86 43.04 30.29
CA ALA A 24 8.04 43.40 28.90
C ALA A 24 9.54 43.31 28.55
N GLY A 25 9.88 42.32 27.74
CA GLY A 25 11.17 42.19 27.07
C GLY A 25 10.96 42.15 25.57
N THR A 26 10.68 43.30 24.96
CA THR A 26 10.79 43.50 23.51
C THR A 26 12.26 43.62 23.16
N ALA A 27 12.87 42.54 22.66
CA ALA A 27 14.15 42.64 21.98
C ALA A 27 14.36 41.50 20.97
N SER A 28 14.57 41.93 19.72
CA SER A 28 15.35 41.26 18.68
C SER A 28 14.71 40.08 17.95
N ALA A 29 13.96 40.47 16.92
CA ALA A 29 13.83 39.74 15.67
C ALA A 29 15.22 39.40 15.08
N GLY A 30 15.74 38.23 15.44
CA GLY A 30 16.84 37.56 14.77
C GLY A 30 16.34 36.20 14.34
N GLY A 31 15.94 36.10 13.07
CA GLY A 31 15.34 34.93 12.46
C GLY A 31 16.24 33.70 12.53
N LEU A 32 16.16 32.97 13.63
CA LEU A 32 16.44 31.55 13.61
C LEU A 32 15.25 30.92 12.89
N MET A 33 15.49 30.62 11.62
CA MET A 33 14.80 29.59 10.85
C MET A 33 14.93 28.25 11.60
N LEU A 34 14.22 28.12 12.72
CA LEU A 34 13.97 26.86 13.38
C LEU A 34 13.05 26.11 12.43
N SER A 35 13.71 25.42 11.50
CA SER A 35 13.28 24.22 10.79
C SER A 35 11.82 23.92 11.10
N SER A 36 10.95 24.46 10.25
CA SER A 36 9.53 24.18 10.26
C SER A 36 9.39 22.67 10.20
N GLY A 37 9.04 22.08 11.34
CA GLY A 37 8.92 20.66 11.58
C GLY A 37 7.78 20.09 10.78
N SER A 38 7.97 19.97 9.46
CA SER A 38 7.24 19.02 8.64
C SER A 38 7.65 17.64 9.11
N SER A 39 6.96 17.14 10.15
CA SER A 39 7.07 15.77 10.64
C SER A 39 7.19 14.80 9.45
N PRO A 40 8.39 14.26 9.16
CA PRO A 40 8.59 13.36 8.02
C PRO A 40 7.86 12.02 8.22
N LEU A 41 7.38 11.76 9.44
CA LEU A 41 6.92 10.45 9.87
C LEU A 41 5.50 10.10 9.40
N THR A 42 4.68 11.06 8.98
CA THR A 42 3.30 10.78 8.52
C THR A 42 3.22 10.41 7.03
N VAL A 43 4.18 10.87 6.21
CA VAL A 43 4.24 10.53 4.77
C VAL A 43 4.65 9.07 4.55
N GLU A 44 5.44 8.50 5.46
CA GLU A 44 5.99 7.13 5.35
C GLU A 44 4.94 6.03 5.49
N ARG A 45 3.91 6.21 6.34
CA ARG A 45 2.92 5.16 6.63
C ARG A 45 2.07 4.77 5.43
N GLY A 46 1.81 5.75 4.54
CA GLY A 46 1.07 5.53 3.30
C GLY A 46 1.87 4.78 2.23
N ASN A 47 3.19 4.71 2.36
CA ASN A 47 4.07 4.02 1.41
C ASN A 47 4.52 2.63 1.92
N THR A 48 4.38 2.34 3.21
CA THR A 48 4.79 1.06 3.81
C THR A 48 4.15 -0.16 3.13
N TRP A 49 2.85 -0.10 2.77
CA TRP A 49 2.20 -1.23 2.09
C TRP A 49 2.82 -1.52 0.72
N ARG A 50 3.28 -0.50 -0.01
CA ARG A 50 3.96 -0.66 -1.30
C ARG A 50 5.34 -1.29 -1.11
N LEU A 51 6.07 -0.87 -0.08
CA LEU A 51 7.37 -1.46 0.27
C LEU A 51 7.23 -2.94 0.62
N LEU A 52 6.21 -3.32 1.40
CA LEU A 52 5.95 -4.73 1.72
C LEU A 52 5.53 -5.55 0.49
N MET A 53 4.76 -4.97 -0.44
CA MET A 53 4.47 -5.63 -1.73
C MET A 53 5.74 -5.93 -2.51
N VAL A 54 6.62 -4.93 -2.66
CA VAL A 54 7.91 -5.09 -3.34
C VAL A 54 8.78 -6.11 -2.61
N ALA A 55 8.84 -6.05 -1.27
CA ALA A 55 9.57 -7.03 -0.47
C ALA A 55 9.05 -8.45 -0.69
N GLY A 56 7.73 -8.66 -0.73
CA GLY A 56 7.12 -9.95 -1.04
C GLY A 56 7.48 -10.46 -2.42
N ALA A 57 7.48 -9.60 -3.44
CA ALA A 57 7.91 -9.95 -4.79
C ALA A 57 9.40 -10.32 -4.86
N VAL A 58 10.26 -9.58 -4.14
CA VAL A 58 11.69 -9.89 -4.04
C VAL A 58 11.92 -11.22 -3.32
N TRP A 59 11.21 -11.50 -2.23
CA TRP A 59 11.27 -12.79 -1.55
C TRP A 59 10.84 -13.95 -2.45
N LEU A 60 9.80 -13.75 -3.27
CA LEU A 60 9.37 -14.76 -4.24
C LEU A 60 10.43 -15.01 -5.30
N ALA A 61 11.07 -13.95 -5.82
CA ALA A 61 12.18 -14.06 -6.75
C ALA A 61 13.40 -14.76 -6.11
N ILE A 62 13.72 -14.46 -4.85
CA ILE A 62 14.75 -15.17 -4.08
C ILE A 62 14.37 -16.66 -4.00
N GLY A 63 13.18 -17.00 -3.55
CA GLY A 63 12.72 -18.38 -3.44
C GLY A 63 12.83 -19.15 -4.76
N TRP A 64 12.37 -18.53 -5.86
CA TRP A 64 12.48 -19.07 -7.20
C TRP A 64 13.93 -19.29 -7.65
N THR A 65 14.80 -18.29 -7.46
CA THR A 65 16.21 -18.39 -7.86
C THR A 65 16.96 -19.47 -7.08
N MET A 66 16.69 -19.61 -5.77
CA MET A 66 17.29 -20.65 -4.94
C MET A 66 16.93 -22.06 -5.44
N LEU A 67 15.66 -22.26 -5.81
CA LEU A 67 15.16 -23.55 -6.28
C LEU A 67 15.62 -23.89 -7.70
N ARG A 68 16.02 -22.89 -8.50
CA ARG A 68 16.34 -23.06 -9.92
C ARG A 68 17.83 -23.03 -10.26
N LEU A 69 18.64 -22.23 -9.58
CA LEU A 69 19.99 -21.88 -10.05
C LEU A 69 21.13 -22.72 -9.45
N GLU A 70 20.84 -23.68 -8.57
CA GLU A 70 21.81 -24.56 -7.86
C GLU A 70 23.20 -23.90 -7.65
N PRO A 71 23.27 -22.78 -6.90
CA PRO A 71 24.49 -21.98 -6.79
C PRO A 71 25.61 -22.78 -6.12
N ALA A 72 26.82 -22.61 -6.65
CA ALA A 72 28.00 -23.33 -6.18
C ALA A 72 28.44 -22.93 -4.76
N ASN A 73 28.07 -21.75 -4.27
CA ASN A 73 28.50 -21.23 -2.98
C ASN A 73 27.31 -20.76 -2.12
N VAL A 74 26.95 -21.59 -1.14
CA VAL A 74 25.83 -21.34 -0.23
C VAL A 74 26.08 -20.14 0.69
N ALA A 75 27.31 -19.98 1.21
CA ALA A 75 27.63 -18.88 2.13
C ALA A 75 27.49 -17.51 1.44
N ALA A 76 27.91 -17.42 0.17
CA ALA A 76 27.77 -16.22 -0.65
C ALA A 76 26.31 -15.80 -0.87
N VAL A 77 25.36 -16.72 -0.72
CA VAL A 77 23.94 -16.49 -0.99
C VAL A 77 23.13 -16.36 0.31
N ALA A 78 23.42 -17.18 1.32
CA ALA A 78 22.72 -17.17 2.60
C ALA A 78 22.88 -15.83 3.34
N GLY A 79 24.10 -15.26 3.33
CA GLY A 79 24.38 -13.96 3.96
C GLY A 79 23.50 -12.82 3.42
N PRO A 80 23.49 -12.56 2.10
CA PRO A 80 22.61 -11.55 1.50
C PRO A 80 21.11 -11.81 1.73
N VAL A 81 20.67 -13.08 1.71
CA VAL A 81 19.27 -13.44 1.99
C VAL A 81 18.87 -13.08 3.42
N VAL A 82 19.69 -13.43 4.41
CA VAL A 82 19.44 -13.06 5.82
C VAL A 82 19.56 -11.55 6.03
N LEU A 83 20.48 -10.88 5.34
CA LEU A 83 20.62 -9.42 5.39
C LEU A 83 19.37 -8.72 4.82
N PHE A 84 18.79 -9.25 3.75
CA PHE A 84 17.53 -8.75 3.21
C PHE A 84 16.38 -8.92 4.22
N GLY A 85 16.34 -10.04 4.95
CA GLY A 85 15.46 -10.22 6.10
C GLY A 85 15.65 -9.14 7.17
N ALA A 86 16.89 -8.85 7.56
CA ALA A 86 17.20 -7.77 8.50
C ALA A 86 16.72 -6.40 8.01
N LEU A 87 16.88 -6.12 6.70
CA LEU A 87 16.38 -4.89 6.07
C LEU A 87 14.85 -4.81 6.15
N CYS A 88 14.13 -5.90 5.90
CA CYS A 88 12.67 -5.93 6.05
C CYS A 88 12.25 -5.61 7.50
N GLU A 89 12.95 -6.14 8.51
CA GLU A 89 12.67 -5.80 9.91
C GLU A 89 12.99 -4.33 10.23
N ALA A 90 14.08 -3.79 9.69
CA ALA A 90 14.40 -2.38 9.86
C ALA A 90 13.30 -1.48 9.27
N VAL A 91 12.79 -1.80 8.08
CA VAL A 91 11.65 -1.08 7.48
C VAL A 91 10.41 -1.16 8.36
N ARG A 92 10.11 -2.32 8.96
CA ARG A 92 8.98 -2.46 9.91
C ARG A 92 9.21 -1.71 11.22
N ALA A 93 10.45 -1.60 11.70
CA ALA A 93 10.78 -0.79 12.87
C ALA A 93 10.53 0.70 12.58
N LEU A 94 10.96 1.17 11.42
CA LEU A 94 10.79 2.56 10.96
C LEU A 94 9.33 2.94 10.69
N ALA A 95 8.46 1.96 10.39
CA ALA A 95 7.02 2.18 10.20
C ALA A 95 6.27 2.68 11.47
N GLY A 96 6.95 2.76 12.62
CA GLY A 96 6.43 3.41 13.83
C GLY A 96 5.24 2.69 14.46
N THR A 97 5.23 1.35 14.41
CA THR A 97 4.23 0.54 15.13
C THR A 97 4.54 0.52 16.64
N ARG A 98 3.57 0.12 17.47
CA ARG A 98 3.79 -0.10 18.91
C ARG A 98 4.88 -1.16 19.18
N THR A 99 5.16 -1.99 18.19
CA THR A 99 6.17 -3.07 18.18
C THR A 99 7.51 -2.64 17.56
N TRP A 100 7.77 -1.34 17.39
CA TRP A 100 9.01 -0.86 16.74
C TRP A 100 10.29 -1.39 17.40
N TRP A 101 10.32 -1.50 18.73
CA TRP A 101 11.48 -2.00 19.48
C TRP A 101 11.76 -3.48 19.21
N LEU A 102 10.71 -4.28 19.02
CA LEU A 102 10.81 -5.70 18.68
C LEU A 102 11.43 -5.85 17.29
N ASN A 103 10.90 -5.11 16.31
CA ASN A 103 11.40 -5.14 14.93
C ASN A 103 12.84 -4.61 14.85
N ALA A 104 13.19 -3.57 15.62
CA ALA A 104 14.55 -3.05 15.70
C ALA A 104 15.52 -4.09 16.30
N GLY A 105 15.10 -4.78 17.36
CA GLY A 105 15.87 -5.88 17.96
C GLY A 105 16.11 -7.02 16.98
N LEU A 106 15.07 -7.45 16.25
CA LEU A 106 15.21 -8.47 15.21
C LEU A 106 16.12 -8.03 14.07
N ALA A 107 15.98 -6.79 13.61
CA ALA A 107 16.85 -6.23 12.57
C ALA A 107 18.32 -6.32 13.00
N ALA A 108 18.63 -5.88 14.23
CA ALA A 108 20.00 -5.93 14.76
C ALA A 108 20.55 -7.36 14.83
N VAL A 109 19.78 -8.30 15.40
CA VAL A 109 20.20 -9.70 15.51
C VAL A 109 20.41 -10.32 14.13
N PHE A 110 19.50 -10.09 13.18
CA PHE A 110 19.62 -10.63 11.83
C PHE A 110 20.77 -9.98 11.04
N THR A 111 21.07 -8.70 11.25
CA THR A 111 22.25 -8.05 10.66
C THR A 111 23.55 -8.69 11.16
N VAL A 112 23.65 -8.99 12.46
CA VAL A 112 24.81 -9.70 13.02
C VAL A 112 24.92 -11.10 12.41
N THR A 113 23.83 -11.85 12.36
CA THR A 113 23.80 -13.20 11.76
C THR A 113 24.21 -13.18 10.29
N ALA A 114 23.73 -12.19 9.51
CA ALA A 114 24.13 -11.99 8.13
C ALA A 114 25.63 -11.68 8.00
N GLY A 115 26.17 -10.80 8.86
CA GLY A 115 27.60 -10.50 8.90
C GLY A 115 28.44 -11.74 9.18
N LEU A 116 28.03 -12.57 10.14
CA LEU A 116 28.68 -13.85 10.43
C LEU A 116 28.66 -14.76 9.20
N LEU A 117 27.51 -14.94 8.55
CA LEU A 117 27.36 -15.75 7.33
C LEU A 117 28.27 -15.28 6.19
N LEU A 118 28.44 -13.95 6.02
CA LEU A 118 29.31 -13.37 4.99
C LEU A 118 30.80 -13.62 5.24
N THR A 119 31.19 -13.86 6.49
CA THR A 119 32.57 -14.18 6.87
C THR A 119 32.88 -15.68 6.90
N LEU A 120 31.87 -16.54 6.73
CA LEU A 120 32.08 -17.99 6.77
C LEU A 120 32.84 -18.48 5.53
N PRO A 121 33.76 -19.44 5.71
CA PRO A 121 34.40 -20.08 4.57
C PRO A 121 33.38 -20.94 3.79
N PHE A 122 33.62 -21.14 2.49
CA PHE A 122 32.67 -21.80 1.59
C PHE A 122 32.32 -23.25 1.96
N TRP A 123 33.16 -23.91 2.78
CA TRP A 123 32.97 -25.29 3.22
C TRP A 123 32.25 -25.43 4.58
N ALA A 124 31.91 -24.33 5.26
CA ALA A 124 31.25 -24.35 6.57
C ALA A 124 29.72 -24.54 6.49
N PHE A 125 29.27 -25.57 5.76
CA PHE A 125 27.84 -25.81 5.52
C PHE A 125 27.06 -26.07 6.81
N ALA A 126 27.64 -26.79 7.76
CA ALA A 126 26.99 -27.07 9.06
C ALA A 126 26.76 -25.78 9.88
N THR A 127 27.71 -24.84 9.84
CA THR A 127 27.55 -23.55 10.52
C THR A 127 26.53 -22.68 9.80
N ALA A 128 26.58 -22.65 8.46
CA ALA A 128 25.60 -21.91 7.66
C ALA A 128 24.18 -22.45 7.86
N SER A 129 23.98 -23.77 7.84
CA SER A 129 22.68 -24.39 8.09
C SER A 129 22.17 -24.11 9.49
N ALA A 130 23.03 -24.17 10.51
CA ALA A 130 22.68 -23.84 11.89
C ALA A 130 22.26 -22.37 12.04
N LEU A 131 22.96 -21.43 11.40
CA LEU A 131 22.62 -20.00 11.45
C LEU A 131 21.32 -19.69 10.68
N VAL A 132 21.10 -20.33 9.53
CA VAL A 132 19.83 -20.21 8.79
C VAL A 132 18.68 -20.82 9.61
N GLY A 133 18.91 -21.95 10.26
CA GLY A 133 17.93 -22.59 11.14
C GLY A 133 17.61 -21.75 12.37
N TRP A 134 18.62 -21.14 13.00
CA TRP A 134 18.43 -20.12 14.04
C TRP A 134 17.51 -19.01 13.50
N TYR A 135 17.80 -18.46 12.32
CA TYR A 135 17.07 -17.31 11.76
C TYR A 135 15.60 -17.63 11.58
N LEU A 136 15.31 -18.79 11.00
CA LEU A 136 13.96 -19.30 10.82
C LEU A 136 13.24 -19.54 12.14
N MET A 137 13.92 -20.07 13.15
CA MET A 137 13.34 -20.30 14.47
C MET A 137 12.84 -19.02 15.13
N VAL A 138 13.69 -18.00 15.21
CA VAL A 138 13.28 -16.76 15.88
C VAL A 138 12.29 -15.96 15.07
N ARG A 139 12.43 -15.96 13.73
CA ARG A 139 11.44 -15.33 12.86
C ARG A 139 10.08 -16.02 13.00
N GLY A 140 10.04 -17.35 12.92
CA GLY A 140 8.83 -18.14 13.03
C GLY A 140 8.14 -17.97 14.39
N VAL A 141 8.89 -18.02 15.49
CA VAL A 141 8.34 -17.77 16.84
C VAL A 141 7.77 -16.35 16.96
N THR A 142 8.43 -15.35 16.36
CA THR A 142 7.89 -13.98 16.34
C THR A 142 6.59 -13.90 15.56
N ASP A 143 6.50 -14.54 14.40
CA ASP A 143 5.29 -14.53 13.58
C ASP A 143 4.13 -15.29 14.25
N VAL A 144 4.41 -16.37 14.98
CA VAL A 144 3.43 -17.01 15.87
C VAL A 144 2.97 -16.05 16.95
N ALA A 145 3.89 -15.39 17.66
CA ALA A 145 3.53 -14.47 18.74
C ALA A 145 2.67 -13.29 18.24
N VAL A 146 3.06 -12.66 17.12
CA VAL A 146 2.31 -11.58 16.48
C VAL A 146 0.94 -12.07 15.99
N GLY A 147 0.89 -13.25 15.37
CA GLY A 147 -0.36 -13.87 14.92
C GLY A 147 -1.32 -14.16 16.08
N VAL A 148 -0.81 -14.65 17.22
CA VAL A 148 -1.61 -14.88 18.43
C VAL A 148 -2.09 -13.55 19.05
N MET A 149 -1.25 -12.51 19.08
CA MET A 149 -1.66 -11.19 19.57
C MET A 149 -2.74 -10.54 18.70
N ALA A 150 -2.75 -10.83 17.39
CA ALA A 150 -3.78 -10.36 16.45
C ALA A 150 -5.07 -11.20 16.49
N ARG A 151 -5.14 -12.21 17.35
CA ARG A 151 -6.33 -13.07 17.49
C ARG A 151 -7.52 -12.24 17.95
N GLY A 152 -8.58 -12.28 17.15
CA GLY A 152 -9.84 -11.57 17.43
C GLY A 152 -9.92 -10.16 16.84
N THR A 153 -8.79 -9.55 16.43
CA THR A 153 -8.79 -8.28 15.68
C THR A 153 -8.75 -8.52 14.18
N ASP A 154 -7.96 -9.50 13.74
CA ASP A 154 -7.69 -9.73 12.32
C ASP A 154 -8.16 -11.11 11.87
N ARG A 155 -8.84 -11.19 10.72
CA ARG A 155 -9.27 -12.47 10.12
C ARG A 155 -8.11 -13.37 9.67
N VAL A 156 -6.90 -12.83 9.61
CA VAL A 156 -5.69 -13.48 9.06
C VAL A 156 -4.75 -13.98 10.14
N TRP A 157 -5.12 -13.80 11.41
CA TRP A 157 -4.35 -14.27 12.55
C TRP A 157 -3.91 -15.74 12.38
N SER A 158 -4.81 -16.62 11.89
CA SER A 158 -4.53 -18.04 11.69
C SER A 158 -3.48 -18.30 10.60
N LEU A 159 -3.44 -17.48 9.56
CA LEU A 159 -2.45 -17.60 8.48
C LEU A 159 -1.06 -17.17 8.97
N LEU A 160 -0.97 -16.08 9.75
CA LEU A 160 0.29 -15.64 10.35
C LEU A 160 0.83 -16.71 11.32
N VAL A 161 -0.04 -17.29 12.14
CA VAL A 161 0.32 -18.41 13.03
C VAL A 161 0.80 -19.62 12.22
N LEU A 162 0.08 -20.00 11.16
CA LEU A 162 0.46 -21.14 10.31
C LEU A 162 1.83 -20.90 9.66
N VAL A 163 2.07 -19.73 9.08
CA VAL A 163 3.38 -19.39 8.49
C VAL A 163 4.47 -19.44 9.55
N GLY A 164 4.25 -18.85 10.73
CA GLY A 164 5.22 -18.89 11.82
C GLY A 164 5.54 -20.31 12.29
N VAL A 165 4.54 -21.19 12.37
CA VAL A 165 4.75 -22.62 12.69
C VAL A 165 5.55 -23.33 11.60
N LEU A 166 5.24 -23.09 10.33
CA LEU A 166 5.98 -23.66 9.21
C LEU A 166 7.44 -23.16 9.18
N GLU A 167 7.67 -21.88 9.42
CA GLU A 167 9.02 -21.30 9.53
C GLU A 167 9.79 -21.89 10.71
N THR A 168 9.15 -22.05 11.86
CA THR A 168 9.77 -22.67 13.04
C THR A 168 10.14 -24.13 12.77
N GLY A 169 9.22 -24.91 12.18
CA GLY A 169 9.47 -26.30 11.79
C GLY A 169 10.60 -26.42 10.76
N LEU A 170 10.62 -25.52 9.78
CA LEU A 170 11.69 -25.44 8.78
C LEU A 170 13.02 -25.05 9.43
N GLY A 171 13.02 -24.16 10.42
CA GLY A 171 14.20 -23.79 11.20
C GLY A 171 14.76 -24.96 12.02
N PHE A 172 13.87 -25.79 12.58
CA PHE A 172 14.26 -27.00 13.31
C PHE A 172 14.94 -27.99 12.37
N PHE A 173 14.32 -28.21 11.21
CA PHE A 173 14.87 -29.04 10.15
C PHE A 173 16.22 -28.50 9.66
N ALA A 174 16.36 -27.18 9.46
CA ALA A 174 17.58 -26.52 9.03
C ALA A 174 18.74 -26.63 10.05
N ALA A 175 18.43 -26.55 11.35
CA ALA A 175 19.40 -26.67 12.43
C ALA A 175 19.77 -28.12 12.76
N SER A 176 18.99 -29.09 12.29
CA SER A 176 19.26 -30.52 12.47
C SER A 176 20.53 -30.97 11.72
N PRO A 177 21.08 -32.17 12.00
CA PRO A 177 22.23 -32.68 11.26
C PRO A 177 21.90 -33.14 9.82
N PHE A 178 20.63 -33.15 9.41
CA PHE A 178 20.21 -33.62 8.08
C PHE A 178 20.65 -32.70 6.91
N PRO A 179 20.50 -31.37 6.97
CA PRO A 179 20.90 -30.44 5.91
C PRO A 179 22.40 -30.07 5.94
N GLN A 180 23.29 -31.07 5.95
CA GLN A 180 24.74 -30.84 5.81
C GLN A 180 25.21 -30.77 4.35
N THR A 181 24.28 -30.86 3.39
CA THR A 181 24.58 -30.74 1.96
C THR A 181 24.12 -29.39 1.42
N ALA A 182 24.89 -28.82 0.51
CA ALA A 182 24.56 -27.54 -0.12
C ALA A 182 23.14 -27.53 -0.71
N ARG A 183 22.76 -28.61 -1.41
CA ARG A 183 21.43 -28.76 -2.02
C ARG A 183 20.30 -28.65 -0.99
N LEU A 184 20.43 -29.26 0.19
CA LEU A 184 19.38 -29.16 1.22
C LEU A 184 19.29 -27.76 1.81
N VAL A 185 20.42 -27.08 2.03
CA VAL A 185 20.41 -25.67 2.49
C VAL A 185 19.75 -24.77 1.45
N MET A 186 19.98 -25.01 0.16
CA MET A 186 19.33 -24.29 -0.93
C MET A 186 17.81 -24.50 -0.95
N VAL A 187 17.34 -25.72 -0.73
CA VAL A 187 15.91 -26.02 -0.61
C VAL A 187 15.31 -25.28 0.60
N VAL A 188 16.01 -25.27 1.74
CA VAL A 188 15.58 -24.51 2.93
C VAL A 188 15.50 -23.01 2.65
N LEU A 189 16.50 -22.42 1.99
CA LEU A 189 16.49 -21.00 1.61
C LEU A 189 15.39 -20.68 0.59
N GLY A 190 15.11 -21.60 -0.34
CA GLY A 190 14.00 -21.50 -1.28
C GLY A 190 12.65 -21.49 -0.57
N ALA A 191 12.43 -22.45 0.34
CA ALA A 191 11.23 -22.55 1.16
C ALA A 191 11.05 -21.32 2.08
N LEU A 192 12.14 -20.84 2.69
CA LEU A 192 12.18 -19.57 3.42
C LEU A 192 11.67 -18.43 2.53
N GLY A 193 12.21 -18.29 1.31
CA GLY A 193 11.81 -17.22 0.40
C GLY A 193 10.32 -17.25 0.06
N VAL A 194 9.75 -18.43 -0.16
CA VAL A 194 8.31 -18.60 -0.43
C VAL A 194 7.46 -18.25 0.80
N LEU A 195 7.80 -18.77 1.99
CA LEU A 195 7.07 -18.47 3.23
C LEU A 195 7.09 -16.97 3.53
N ARG A 196 8.25 -16.33 3.39
CA ARG A 196 8.40 -14.88 3.58
C ARG A 196 7.62 -14.10 2.53
N ALA A 197 7.65 -14.49 1.26
CA ALA A 197 6.85 -13.85 0.23
C ALA A 197 5.36 -13.83 0.59
N VAL A 198 4.82 -14.97 1.02
CA VAL A 198 3.42 -15.07 1.46
C VAL A 198 3.15 -14.14 2.65
N ALA A 199 4.00 -14.16 3.69
CA ALA A 199 3.85 -13.31 4.87
C ALA A 199 3.86 -11.81 4.52
N GLU A 200 4.78 -11.37 3.65
CA GLU A 200 4.89 -9.97 3.24
C GLU A 200 3.71 -9.53 2.40
N LEU A 201 3.29 -10.32 1.41
CA LEU A 201 2.17 -10.00 0.54
C LEU A 201 0.88 -9.88 1.34
N VAL A 202 0.65 -10.82 2.26
CA VAL A 202 -0.51 -10.81 3.16
C VAL A 202 -0.50 -9.56 4.05
N THR A 203 0.65 -9.24 4.66
CA THR A 203 0.79 -8.04 5.51
C THR A 203 0.59 -6.76 4.69
N ALA A 204 1.11 -6.72 3.47
CA ALA A 204 0.96 -5.60 2.55
C ALA A 204 -0.51 -5.37 2.15
N LEU A 205 -1.24 -6.44 1.82
CA LEU A 205 -2.67 -6.37 1.50
C LEU A 205 -3.49 -5.89 2.70
N ARG A 206 -3.16 -6.36 3.91
CA ARG A 206 -3.82 -5.90 5.15
C ARG A 206 -3.57 -4.42 5.41
N LEU A 207 -2.32 -3.95 5.29
CA LEU A 207 -2.03 -2.53 5.41
C LEU A 207 -2.74 -1.70 4.34
N ARG A 208 -2.89 -2.23 3.12
CA ARG A 208 -3.63 -1.56 2.05
C ARG A 208 -5.11 -1.41 2.37
N GLU A 209 -5.74 -2.45 2.93
CA GLU A 209 -7.14 -2.40 3.35
C GLU A 209 -7.35 -1.36 4.46
N VAL A 210 -6.45 -1.32 5.46
CA VAL A 210 -6.51 -0.36 6.57
C VAL A 210 -6.23 1.07 6.12
N ALA A 211 -5.32 1.27 5.16
CA ALA A 211 -4.97 2.59 4.64
C ALA A 211 -6.12 3.25 3.84
N GLY A 212 -7.06 2.46 3.29
CA GLY A 212 -8.19 2.93 2.49
C GLY A 212 -7.80 3.63 1.18
N PRO A 213 -8.77 4.00 0.32
CA PRO A 213 -8.52 4.87 -0.82
C PRO A 213 -7.99 6.21 -0.29
N ARG A 214 -6.83 6.68 -0.77
CA ARG A 214 -6.22 7.96 -0.36
C ARG A 214 -7.27 9.07 -0.43
N ARG A 215 -7.86 9.43 0.71
CA ARG A 215 -8.82 10.54 0.80
C ARG A 215 -8.16 11.86 0.43
N ASP A 216 -6.84 11.92 0.49
CA ASP A 216 -6.04 13.09 0.08
C ASP A 216 -5.99 13.27 -1.45
N VAL A 217 -6.15 12.20 -2.25
CA VAL A 217 -6.31 12.33 -3.71
C VAL A 217 -7.70 12.88 -4.07
N LEU A 218 -8.68 12.71 -3.17
CA LEU A 218 -10.02 13.31 -3.29
C LEU A 218 -10.12 14.69 -2.64
N ARG A 219 -9.11 15.13 -1.88
CA ARG A 219 -8.98 16.52 -1.43
C ARG A 219 -8.32 17.31 -2.55
N TRP A 220 -9.13 17.64 -3.55
CA TRP A 220 -8.78 18.65 -4.54
C TRP A 220 -8.36 19.95 -3.84
N PRO A 221 -7.39 20.70 -4.38
CA PRO A 221 -7.08 22.06 -3.93
C PRO A 221 -8.38 22.85 -3.70
N ALA A 222 -8.42 23.70 -2.67
CA ALA A 222 -9.64 24.43 -2.30
C ALA A 222 -10.27 25.15 -3.51
N GLU A 223 -9.42 25.64 -4.41
CA GLU A 223 -9.74 26.25 -5.71
C GLU A 223 -10.52 25.31 -6.65
N SER A 224 -10.10 24.05 -6.78
CA SER A 224 -10.80 23.04 -7.61
C SER A 224 -12.05 22.50 -6.92
N SER A 225 -12.08 22.45 -5.58
CA SER A 225 -13.28 22.08 -4.84
C SER A 225 -14.38 23.15 -4.92
N ALA A 226 -14.02 24.43 -5.01
CA ALA A 226 -14.95 25.53 -5.24
C ALA A 226 -15.52 25.49 -6.66
N GLY A 227 -14.67 25.23 -7.66
CA GLY A 227 -15.10 25.03 -9.05
C GLY A 227 -16.06 23.84 -9.21
N LEU A 228 -15.77 22.69 -8.58
CA LEU A 228 -16.66 21.52 -8.63
C LEU A 228 -17.98 21.75 -7.88
N ARG A 229 -17.99 22.47 -6.75
CA ARG A 229 -19.25 22.83 -6.07
C ARG A 229 -20.11 23.75 -6.92
N GLY A 230 -19.50 24.71 -7.62
CA GLY A 230 -20.22 25.55 -8.58
C GLY A 230 -20.77 24.77 -9.76
N TYR A 231 -19.99 23.83 -10.31
CA TYR A 231 -20.44 22.95 -11.39
C TYR A 231 -21.57 22.02 -10.96
N ALA A 232 -21.44 21.37 -9.79
CA ALA A 232 -22.46 20.48 -9.25
C ALA A 232 -23.77 21.23 -8.92
N ALA A 233 -23.68 22.45 -8.38
CA ALA A 233 -24.86 23.30 -8.15
C ALA A 233 -25.55 23.68 -9.48
N GLY A 234 -24.79 24.00 -10.52
CA GLY A 234 -25.34 24.27 -11.84
C GLY A 234 -26.00 23.05 -12.50
N VAL A 235 -25.51 21.84 -12.23
CA VAL A 235 -26.13 20.60 -12.74
C VAL A 235 -27.43 20.28 -12.00
N SER A 236 -27.48 20.42 -10.67
CA SER A 236 -28.73 20.22 -9.91
C SER A 236 -29.80 21.24 -10.28
N ASP A 237 -29.41 22.51 -10.51
CA ASP A 237 -30.35 23.54 -10.93
C ASP A 237 -30.93 23.28 -12.34
N VAL A 238 -30.16 22.63 -13.22
CA VAL A 238 -30.63 22.20 -14.56
C VAL A 238 -31.55 20.99 -14.49
N GLU A 239 -31.33 20.08 -13.55
CA GLU A 239 -32.19 18.90 -13.35
C GLU A 239 -33.53 19.25 -12.68
N ASP A 240 -33.53 20.18 -11.73
CA ASP A 240 -34.75 20.66 -11.05
C ASP A 240 -35.50 21.75 -11.84
N ALA A 241 -34.86 22.36 -12.84
CA ALA A 241 -35.54 23.26 -13.76
C ALA A 241 -36.68 22.50 -14.46
N PRO A 242 -37.95 22.92 -14.27
CA PRO A 242 -39.04 22.20 -14.89
C PRO A 242 -38.88 22.31 -16.41
N ARG A 243 -39.06 21.19 -17.11
CA ARG A 243 -38.97 21.08 -18.57
C ARG A 243 -40.11 21.86 -19.25
N TRP A 244 -40.23 23.15 -18.98
CA TRP A 244 -41.04 24.04 -19.78
C TRP A 244 -40.34 24.15 -21.12
N ARG A 245 -40.92 23.44 -22.10
CA ARG A 245 -40.67 23.61 -23.53
C ARG A 245 -40.43 25.10 -23.79
N ALA A 246 -39.16 25.47 -23.98
CA ALA A 246 -38.78 26.81 -24.40
C ALA A 246 -39.42 27.02 -25.77
N ARG A 247 -40.63 27.57 -25.78
CA ARG A 247 -41.28 28.05 -26.99
C ARG A 247 -40.47 29.26 -27.40
N HIS A 248 -39.46 29.02 -28.24
CA HIS A 248 -38.77 30.05 -29.00
C HIS A 248 -39.82 30.84 -29.79
N ARG A 249 -40.30 31.93 -29.18
CA ARG A 249 -41.12 32.92 -29.87
C ARG A 249 -40.15 33.79 -30.65
N ALA A 250 -39.89 33.41 -31.88
CA ALA A 250 -39.23 34.27 -32.86
C ALA A 250 -40.05 35.57 -32.96
N ARG A 251 -39.45 36.68 -32.55
CA ARG A 251 -39.99 38.03 -32.75
C ARG A 251 -39.62 38.43 -34.18
N PRO A 252 -40.59 38.65 -35.09
CA PRO A 252 -40.28 39.14 -36.42
C PRO A 252 -39.99 40.64 -36.30
N VAL A 253 -38.72 41.02 -36.42
CA VAL A 253 -38.34 42.41 -36.60
C VAL A 253 -38.07 42.58 -38.09
N GLY A 254 -39.02 43.24 -38.77
CA GLY A 254 -38.81 43.74 -40.12
C GLY A 254 -37.69 44.77 -40.10
N SER A 255 -36.62 44.50 -40.85
CA SER A 255 -35.62 45.48 -41.20
C SER A 255 -35.22 45.23 -42.65
N THR A 256 -35.78 46.07 -43.51
CA THR A 256 -35.36 46.28 -44.90
C THR A 256 -34.07 47.10 -44.91
N VAL A 257 -32.92 46.50 -45.23
CA VAL A 257 -31.77 47.21 -45.83
C VAL A 257 -31.06 46.28 -46.81
N ALA A 258 -30.70 46.84 -47.95
CA ALA A 258 -30.26 46.19 -49.17
C ALA A 258 -28.83 45.64 -49.16
N ALA A 259 -28.69 44.55 -49.93
CA ALA A 259 -27.56 44.00 -50.68
C ALA A 259 -26.11 44.49 -50.44
N GLY A 260 -25.23 43.53 -50.12
CA GLY A 260 -23.77 43.64 -50.22
C GLY A 260 -23.03 42.35 -49.85
N VAL A 261 -22.92 41.41 -50.80
CA VAL A 261 -21.93 40.34 -51.00
C VAL A 261 -20.99 39.96 -49.82
N ALA A 262 -21.21 38.77 -49.22
CA ALA A 262 -20.21 37.69 -48.99
C ALA A 262 -20.85 36.53 -48.19
N GLY A 263 -20.76 35.31 -48.71
CA GLY A 263 -21.51 34.14 -48.22
C GLY A 263 -21.04 33.61 -46.86
N GLY A 264 -21.90 33.73 -45.86
CA GLY A 264 -21.86 32.95 -44.62
C GLY A 264 -23.28 32.47 -44.31
N ARG A 265 -23.53 31.16 -44.34
CA ARG A 265 -24.85 30.56 -44.09
C ARG A 265 -25.26 30.76 -42.63
N SER A 266 -25.97 31.85 -42.36
CA SER A 266 -26.62 32.15 -41.08
C SER A 266 -27.93 31.37 -40.97
N GLY A 267 -27.86 30.14 -40.48
CA GLY A 267 -29.06 29.31 -40.28
C GLY A 267 -28.84 27.96 -39.60
N GLU A 268 -27.65 27.64 -39.10
CA GLU A 268 -27.44 26.38 -38.39
C GLU A 268 -27.84 26.52 -36.92
N GLY A 269 -28.89 25.79 -36.54
CA GLY A 269 -29.31 25.69 -35.16
C GLY A 269 -28.23 25.02 -34.30
N PHE A 270 -28.23 25.30 -33.00
CA PHE A 270 -27.38 24.63 -32.02
C PHE A 270 -27.32 23.09 -32.18
N PRO A 271 -28.41 22.35 -32.49
CA PRO A 271 -28.31 20.90 -32.69
C PRO A 271 -27.48 20.50 -33.92
N ASP A 272 -27.52 21.25 -35.03
CA ASP A 272 -26.69 20.95 -36.21
C ASP A 272 -25.21 21.23 -35.93
N ARG A 273 -24.93 22.27 -35.12
CA ARG A 273 -23.56 22.56 -34.66
C ARG A 273 -23.06 21.49 -33.70
N ALA A 274 -23.89 21.01 -32.79
CA ALA A 274 -23.53 19.93 -31.86
C ALA A 274 -23.22 18.62 -32.59
N VAL A 275 -24.06 18.24 -33.57
CA VAL A 275 -23.86 17.04 -34.39
C VAL A 275 -22.57 17.13 -35.22
N ARG A 276 -22.25 18.30 -35.77
CA ARG A 276 -20.96 18.51 -36.44
C ARG A 276 -19.78 18.40 -35.48
N THR A 277 -19.85 19.02 -34.30
CA THR A 277 -18.74 18.95 -33.35
C THR A 277 -18.49 17.53 -32.86
N THR A 278 -19.51 16.68 -32.74
CA THR A 278 -19.33 15.25 -32.43
C THR A 278 -18.73 14.48 -33.61
N ALA A 279 -19.14 14.77 -34.85
CA ALA A 279 -18.55 14.14 -36.02
C ALA A 279 -17.08 14.55 -36.24
N ASP A 280 -16.76 15.82 -35.98
CA ASP A 280 -15.38 16.33 -36.02
C ASP A 280 -14.53 15.70 -34.91
N LEU A 281 -15.10 15.49 -33.71
CA LEU A 281 -14.43 14.81 -32.60
C LEU A 281 -14.11 13.34 -32.95
N ASP A 282 -15.05 12.62 -33.57
CA ASP A 282 -14.84 11.24 -34.02
C ASP A 282 -13.76 11.16 -35.12
N ALA A 283 -13.71 12.16 -36.01
CA ALA A 283 -12.66 12.27 -37.02
C ALA A 283 -11.27 12.51 -36.38
N PHE A 284 -11.18 13.41 -35.39
CA PHE A 284 -9.93 13.65 -34.65
C PHE A 284 -9.48 12.44 -33.83
N LEU A 285 -10.41 11.69 -33.23
CA LEU A 285 -10.09 10.47 -32.49
C LEU A 285 -9.61 9.34 -33.41
N ALA A 286 -10.19 9.24 -34.61
CA ALA A 286 -9.73 8.32 -35.64
C ALA A 286 -8.33 8.68 -36.16
N GLU A 287 -8.05 9.96 -36.40
CA GLU A 287 -6.73 10.45 -36.83
C GLU A 287 -5.66 10.27 -35.74
N ALA A 288 -6.03 10.41 -34.47
CA ALA A 288 -5.17 10.15 -33.32
C ALA A 288 -4.91 8.65 -33.05
N GLY A 289 -5.50 7.74 -33.84
CA GLY A 289 -5.38 6.28 -33.63
C GLY A 289 -6.10 5.79 -32.36
N VAL A 290 -6.95 6.61 -31.75
CA VAL A 290 -7.70 6.28 -30.55
C VAL A 290 -9.02 5.63 -30.98
N THR A 291 -8.93 4.39 -31.46
CA THR A 291 -10.14 3.59 -31.70
C THR A 291 -10.65 3.08 -30.35
N GLY A 292 -11.61 3.81 -29.76
CA GLY A 292 -12.32 3.34 -28.58
C GLY A 292 -13.04 1.99 -28.84
N PRO A 293 -13.35 1.22 -27.78
CA PRO A 293 -14.06 -0.04 -27.92
C PRO A 293 -15.43 0.22 -28.55
N ARG A 294 -15.71 -0.42 -29.69
CA ARG A 294 -16.99 -0.30 -30.39
C ARG A 294 -18.14 -0.62 -29.43
N ALA A 295 -18.97 0.37 -29.13
CA ALA A 295 -20.31 0.16 -28.57
C ALA A 295 -21.10 -0.66 -29.59
N GLY A 296 -21.15 -1.99 -29.40
CA GLY A 296 -21.72 -2.93 -30.36
C GLY A 296 -20.95 -4.25 -30.48
N ALA A 297 -19.78 -4.40 -29.84
CA ALA A 297 -19.19 -5.72 -29.64
C ALA A 297 -20.10 -6.52 -28.68
N VAL A 298 -20.97 -7.34 -29.26
CA VAL A 298 -21.68 -8.41 -28.54
C VAL A 298 -20.60 -9.24 -27.85
N PRO A 299 -20.65 -9.45 -26.52
CA PRO A 299 -19.72 -10.35 -25.86
C PRO A 299 -19.92 -11.74 -26.47
N ASP A 300 -18.86 -12.32 -27.05
CA ASP A 300 -18.87 -13.73 -27.38
C ASP A 300 -19.22 -14.50 -26.11
N ALA A 301 -20.38 -15.17 -26.15
CA ALA A 301 -20.85 -15.99 -25.06
C ALA A 301 -19.80 -17.08 -24.78
N PRO A 302 -19.51 -17.39 -23.51
CA PRO A 302 -18.54 -18.43 -23.18
C PRO A 302 -18.98 -19.76 -23.79
N GLU A 303 -18.13 -20.26 -24.69
CA GLU A 303 -18.17 -21.59 -25.27
C GLU A 303 -18.34 -22.61 -24.13
N SER A 304 -19.44 -23.34 -24.21
CA SER A 304 -19.85 -24.32 -23.22
C SER A 304 -18.81 -25.44 -23.21
N ALA A 305 -17.96 -25.46 -22.20
CA ALA A 305 -16.99 -26.52 -21.97
C ALA A 305 -17.74 -27.87 -21.86
N GLU A 306 -17.58 -28.64 -22.92
CA GLU A 306 -18.02 -30.00 -23.15
C GLU A 306 -17.49 -30.90 -22.03
N LEU A 307 -18.41 -31.33 -21.16
CA LEU A 307 -18.19 -32.38 -20.16
C LEU A 307 -18.02 -33.72 -20.90
N ALA A 308 -16.78 -34.17 -21.05
CA ALA A 308 -16.47 -35.53 -21.48
C ALA A 308 -16.83 -36.53 -20.36
N PRO A 309 -17.51 -37.65 -20.67
CA PRO A 309 -17.80 -38.71 -19.72
C PRO A 309 -16.56 -39.57 -19.41
N GLU A 310 -16.25 -39.72 -18.12
CA GLU A 310 -15.30 -40.73 -17.63
C GLU A 310 -15.78 -42.14 -18.01
N ALA A 311 -14.93 -42.86 -18.76
CA ALA A 311 -15.08 -44.27 -19.04
C ALA A 311 -14.55 -45.13 -17.88
N ARG A 312 -15.25 -46.24 -17.67
CA ARG A 312 -15.01 -47.33 -16.72
C ARG A 312 -13.63 -47.97 -16.82
#